data_AF-A0A6H0T4W9-F1
#
_entry.id   AF-A0A6H0T4W9-F1
#
_cell.length_a   1.000
_cell.length_b   1.000
_cell.length_c   1.000
_cell.angle_alpha   90.00
_cell.angle_beta   90.00
_cell.angle_gamma   90.00
#
_symmetry.space_group_name_H-M   'P 1'
#
loop_
_entity.id
_entity.type
_entity.pdbx_description
1 polymer ?
#
loop_
_entity_poly.entity_id
_entity_poly.type
_entity_poly.pdbx_seq_one_letter_code
_entity_poly.pdbx_strand_id
1 'polypeptide(L)'
;MIHLPVHPKAQEIISDPVSDPVTNLLYLLEQEDLGTAQLMKALNISHRSYFRKAYLQVGLDLGLIVMTLPDKPNSRNQKYHLTSKGKQLLQQVKER
;
A
#
# COMPACT_ATOMS: atom_id res chain seq x y z
N MET A 1 -34.51 4.41 -25.95
CA MET A 1 -33.93 3.48 -24.97
C MET A 1 -32.58 4.02 -24.54
N ILE A 2 -32.53 4.50 -23.30
CA ILE A 2 -31.44 4.54 -22.29
C ILE A 2 -30.00 4.93 -22.73
N HIS A 3 -29.42 5.82 -21.93
CA HIS A 3 -28.14 6.54 -22.06
C HIS A 3 -26.88 5.68 -22.27
N LEU A 4 -26.00 6.26 -23.12
CA LEU A 4 -24.53 6.27 -23.20
C LEU A 4 -23.69 5.36 -22.26
N PRO A 5 -22.65 4.67 -22.78
CA PRO A 5 -21.62 4.06 -21.94
C PRO A 5 -20.68 5.15 -21.39
N VAL A 6 -20.89 5.53 -20.14
CA VAL A 6 -19.86 6.24 -19.36
C VAL A 6 -19.13 5.22 -18.51
N HIS A 7 -18.07 4.64 -19.07
CA HIS A 7 -16.96 4.21 -18.22
C HIS A 7 -16.47 5.46 -17.50
N PRO A 8 -16.46 5.51 -16.15
CA PRO A 8 -15.75 6.59 -15.47
C PRO A 8 -14.28 6.49 -15.88
N LYS A 9 -13.89 7.49 -16.68
CA LYS A 9 -12.56 7.84 -17.11
C LYS A 9 -11.57 7.60 -15.97
N ALA A 10 -10.52 6.85 -16.28
CA ALA A 10 -9.37 6.66 -15.43
C ALA A 10 -9.02 7.99 -14.75
N GLN A 11 -9.15 8.04 -13.42
CA GLN A 11 -8.52 9.11 -12.66
C GLN A 11 -7.02 8.95 -12.89
N GLU A 12 -6.48 9.83 -13.73
CA GLU A 12 -5.07 10.14 -13.82
C GLU A 12 -4.60 10.49 -12.41
N ILE A 13 -4.04 9.51 -11.71
CA ILE A 13 -3.30 9.75 -10.49
C ILE A 13 -2.00 10.38 -10.98
N ILE A 14 -1.89 11.69 -10.82
CA ILE A 14 -0.62 12.40 -10.91
C ILE A 14 0.24 11.82 -9.78
N SER A 15 0.96 10.73 -10.07
CA SER A 15 2.04 10.27 -9.23
C SER A 15 3.20 11.21 -9.50
N ASP A 16 3.53 12.05 -8.54
CA ASP A 16 4.81 12.74 -8.48
C ASP A 16 5.92 11.78 -8.94
N PRO A 17 6.78 12.17 -9.90
CA PRO A 17 7.65 11.23 -10.60
C PRO A 17 8.85 10.70 -9.80
N VAL A 18 8.85 10.75 -8.46
CA VAL A 18 10.01 10.28 -7.65
C VAL A 18 9.64 9.55 -6.35
N SER A 19 8.42 9.03 -6.19
CA SER A 19 8.10 8.22 -5.01
C SER A 19 7.59 6.82 -5.36
N ASP A 20 8.42 5.81 -5.08
CA ASP A 20 8.07 4.40 -5.23
C ASP A 20 6.86 4.07 -4.33
N PRO A 21 5.76 3.51 -4.91
CA PRO A 21 4.59 3.03 -4.17
C PRO A 21 4.91 2.28 -2.87
N VAL A 22 5.92 1.41 -2.91
CA VAL A 22 6.33 0.58 -1.77
C VAL A 22 6.99 1.43 -0.70
N THR A 23 7.83 2.39 -1.06
CA THR A 23 8.49 3.27 -0.10
C THR A 23 7.49 4.08 0.72
N ASN A 24 6.46 4.66 0.08
CA ASN A 24 5.40 5.38 0.81
C ASN A 24 4.65 4.48 1.80
N LEU A 25 4.42 3.22 1.41
CA LEU A 25 3.84 2.22 2.29
C LEU A 25 4.73 1.95 3.51
N LEU A 26 6.06 1.87 3.32
CA LEU A 26 7.00 1.67 4.43
C LEU A 26 7.01 2.85 5.39
N TYR A 27 7.01 4.09 4.90
CA TYR A 27 6.94 5.28 5.75
C TYR A 27 5.74 5.26 6.70
N LEU A 28 4.57 4.85 6.21
CA LEU A 28 3.36 4.76 7.03
C LEU A 28 3.46 3.67 8.10
N LEU A 29 4.04 2.52 7.75
CA LEU A 29 4.18 1.37 8.64
C LEU A 29 5.34 1.50 9.63
N GLU A 30 6.16 2.55 9.53
CA GLU A 30 7.26 2.81 10.47
C GLU A 30 6.72 3.25 11.84
N GLN A 31 5.59 3.95 11.84
CA GLN A 31 4.99 4.51 13.04
C GLN A 31 4.15 3.47 13.79
N GLU A 32 3.32 2.72 13.08
CA GLU A 32 2.43 1.72 13.66
C GLU A 32 1.96 0.67 12.64
N ASP A 33 1.39 -0.41 13.15
CA ASP A 33 0.74 -1.44 12.35
C ASP A 33 -0.60 -0.96 11.82
N LEU A 34 -0.74 -0.88 10.50
CA LEU A 34 -1.93 -0.34 9.84
C LEU A 34 -2.68 -1.41 9.05
N GLY A 35 -4.01 -1.29 9.06
CA GLY A 35 -4.89 -2.07 8.20
C GLY A 35 -4.98 -1.51 6.79
N THR A 36 -5.52 -2.30 5.86
CA THR A 36 -5.70 -1.91 4.44
C THR A 36 -6.44 -0.59 4.28
N ALA A 37 -7.53 -0.38 5.03
CA ALA A 37 -8.34 0.84 4.92
C ALA A 37 -7.58 2.09 5.40
N GLN A 38 -6.78 1.97 6.46
CA GLN A 38 -5.97 3.06 6.98
C GLN A 38 -4.86 3.43 6.00
N LEU A 39 -4.17 2.43 5.45
CA LEU A 39 -3.12 2.62 4.44
C LEU A 39 -3.67 3.27 3.16
N MET A 40 -4.79 2.76 2.62
CA MET A 40 -5.45 3.35 1.45
C MET A 40 -5.87 4.80 1.71
N LYS A 41 -6.42 5.10 2.89
CA LYS A 41 -6.80 6.46 3.27
C LYS A 41 -5.58 7.39 3.35
N ALA A 42 -4.51 6.94 4.00
CA ALA A 42 -3.29 7.73 4.18
C ALA A 42 -2.57 8.01 2.84
N LEU A 43 -2.63 7.06 1.90
CA LEU A 43 -2.05 7.21 0.56
C LEU A 43 -3.00 7.86 -0.46
N ASN A 44 -4.23 8.21 -0.05
CA ASN A 44 -5.28 8.72 -0.92
C ASN A 44 -5.59 7.80 -2.13
N ILE A 45 -5.60 6.48 -1.92
CA ILE A 45 -5.87 5.48 -2.95
C ILE A 45 -7.26 4.88 -2.76
N SER A 46 -8.15 5.12 -3.72
CA SER A 46 -9.52 4.57 -3.71
C SER A 46 -9.61 3.19 -4.36
N HIS A 47 -8.77 2.90 -5.35
CA HIS A 47 -8.83 1.65 -6.12
C HIS A 47 -8.15 0.48 -5.37
N ARG A 48 -8.95 -0.28 -4.61
CA ARG A 48 -8.46 -1.40 -3.79
C ARG A 48 -7.64 -2.45 -4.54
N SER A 49 -8.06 -2.81 -5.76
CA SER A 49 -7.34 -3.81 -6.57
C SER A 49 -5.96 -3.33 -6.97
N TYR A 50 -5.83 -2.04 -7.30
CA TYR A 50 -4.54 -1.42 -7.60
C TYR A 50 -3.68 -1.34 -6.34
N PHE A 51 -4.22 -0.84 -5.23
CA PHE A 51 -3.51 -0.80 -3.94
C PHE A 51 -2.93 -2.18 -3.57
N ARG A 52 -3.73 -3.24 -3.67
CA ARG A 52 -3.27 -4.59 -3.36
C ARG A 52 -2.10 -5.02 -4.25
N LYS A 53 -2.21 -4.82 -5.57
CA LYS A 53 -1.22 -5.29 -6.54
C LYS A 53 0.07 -4.47 -6.52
N ALA A 54 -0.03 -3.15 -6.43
CA ALA A 54 1.11 -2.24 -6.58
C ALA A 54 1.81 -1.90 -5.26
N TYR A 55 1.14 -2.09 -4.11
CA TYR A 55 1.67 -1.71 -2.80
C TYR A 55 1.84 -2.94 -1.90
N LEU A 56 0.72 -3.56 -1.50
CA LEU A 56 0.75 -4.64 -0.52
C LEU A 56 1.49 -5.88 -1.03
N GLN A 57 1.11 -6.38 -2.21
CA GLN A 57 1.68 -7.63 -2.73
C GLN A 57 3.18 -7.46 -2.99
N VAL A 58 3.60 -6.34 -3.60
CA VAL A 58 5.03 -6.04 -3.82
C VAL A 58 5.79 -6.00 -2.49
N GLY A 59 5.28 -5.30 -1.47
CA GLY A 59 5.91 -5.24 -0.16
C GLY A 59 6.00 -6.60 0.54
N LEU A 60 4.97 -7.43 0.42
CA LEU A 60 4.93 -8.80 0.96
C LEU A 60 5.90 -9.73 0.23
N ASP A 61 5.89 -9.72 -1.10
CA ASP A 61 6.73 -10.57 -1.94
C ASP A 61 8.22 -10.24 -1.79
N LEU A 62 8.55 -8.95 -1.63
CA LEU A 62 9.91 -8.50 -1.31
C LEU A 62 10.30 -8.76 0.15
N GLY A 63 9.37 -9.21 0.99
CA GLY A 63 9.58 -9.44 2.42
C GLY A 63 9.89 -8.16 3.20
N LEU A 64 9.41 -7.01 2.73
CA LEU A 64 9.60 -5.71 3.39
C LEU A 64 8.56 -5.49 4.49
N ILE A 65 7.36 -6.04 4.31
CA ILE A 65 6.28 -6.04 5.29
C ILE A 65 5.76 -7.45 5.49
N VAL A 66 5.08 -7.71 6.61
CA VAL A 66 4.36 -8.97 6.84
C VAL A 66 3.00 -8.72 7.49
N MET A 67 2.17 -9.77 7.48
CA MET A 67 0.85 -9.80 8.12
C MET A 67 0.98 -10.02 9.62
N THR A 68 0.19 -9.29 10.43
CA THR A 68 0.12 -9.52 11.88
C THR A 68 -0.70 -10.76 12.26
N LEU A 69 -1.67 -11.15 11.42
CA LEU A 69 -2.51 -12.34 11.60
C LEU A 69 -2.42 -13.30 10.39
N PRO A 70 -1.26 -13.95 10.15
CA PRO A 70 -1.05 -14.78 8.96
C PRO A 70 -2.06 -15.94 8.82
N ASP A 71 -2.52 -16.52 9.94
CA ASP A 71 -3.51 -17.62 9.93
C ASP A 71 -4.93 -17.15 9.56
N LYS A 72 -5.20 -15.84 9.62
CA LYS A 72 -6.51 -15.23 9.36
C LYS A 72 -6.37 -14.04 8.39
N PRO A 73 -5.92 -14.27 7.15
CA PRO A 73 -5.57 -13.21 6.21
C PRO A 73 -6.75 -12.30 5.81
N ASN A 74 -7.97 -12.80 5.95
CA ASN A 74 -9.21 -12.06 5.68
C ASN A 74 -9.84 -11.43 6.94
N SER A 75 -9.14 -11.48 8.09
CA SER A 75 -9.63 -10.90 9.35
C SER A 75 -9.84 -9.40 9.20
N ARG A 76 -10.93 -8.88 9.80
CA ARG A 76 -11.14 -7.44 9.94
C ARG A 76 -10.06 -6.74 10.76
N ASN A 77 -9.36 -7.50 11.61
CA ASN A 77 -8.27 -7.03 12.45
C ASN A 77 -6.89 -7.26 11.79
N GLN A 78 -6.85 -7.71 10.53
CA GLN A 78 -5.61 -7.89 9.80
C GLN A 78 -4.91 -6.55 9.62
N LYS A 79 -3.65 -6.48 10.08
CA LYS A 79 -2.75 -5.34 9.86
C LYS A 79 -1.47 -5.81 9.18
N TYR A 80 -0.66 -4.86 8.78
CA TYR A 80 0.67 -5.10 8.24
C TYR A 80 1.69 -4.40 9.13
N HIS A 81 2.88 -4.98 9.24
CA HIS A 81 4.01 -4.38 9.96
C HIS A 81 5.29 -4.45 9.15
N LEU A 82 6.20 -3.51 9.42
CA LEU A 82 7.52 -3.43 8.81
C LEU A 82 8.46 -4.52 9.34
N THR A 83 9.10 -5.25 8.44
CA THR A 83 10.18 -6.19 8.79
C THR A 83 11.50 -5.46 9.00
N SER A 84 12.51 -6.17 9.52
CA SER A 84 13.90 -5.66 9.57
C SER A 84 14.41 -5.23 8.19
N LYS A 85 14.13 -6.02 7.15
CA LYS A 85 14.53 -5.70 5.76
C LYS A 85 13.85 -4.42 5.26
N GLY A 86 12.55 -4.28 5.54
CA GLY A 86 11.81 -3.06 5.21
C GLY A 86 12.36 -1.83 5.93
N LYS A 87 12.72 -1.95 7.22
CA LYS A 87 13.32 -0.85 7.99
C LYS A 87 14.67 -0.44 7.41
N GLN A 88 15.51 -1.39 7.02
CA GLN A 88 16.80 -1.12 6.38
C GLN A 88 16.63 -0.35 5.07
N LEU A 89 15.72 -0.80 4.20
CA LEU A 89 15.43 -0.11 2.95
C LEU A 89 14.92 1.32 3.22
N LEU A 90 14.02 1.49 4.19
CA LEU A 90 13.49 2.80 4.54
C LEU A 90 14.58 3.76 5.01
N GLN A 91 15.53 3.30 5.82
CA GLN A 91 16.67 4.13 6.24
C GLN A 91 17.55 4.53 5.06
N GLN A 92 17.88 3.60 4.16
CA GLN A 92 18.64 3.91 2.94
C GLN A 92 17.96 4.96 2.06
N VAL A 93 16.62 4.96 2.03
CA VAL A 93 15.87 5.98 1.29
C VAL A 93 15.88 7.33 2.01
N LYS A 94 15.86 7.36 3.35
CA LYS A 94 15.94 8.60 4.14
C LYS A 94 17.32 9.27 4.11
N GLU A 95 18.37 8.48 3.92
CA GLU A 95 19.77 8.93 3.87
C GLU A 95 20.20 9.41 2.47
N ARG A 96 19.32 9.28 1.47
CA ARG A 96 19.51 9.78 0.10
C ARG A 96 18.99 11.20 -0.06
#